data_AF-A0A519YX80-F1
#
_entry.id   AF-A0A519YX80-F1
#
_cell.length_a   1.000
_cell.length_b   1.000
_cell.length_c   1.000
_cell.angle_alpha   90.00
_cell.angle_beta   90.00
_cell.angle_gamma   90.00
#
_symmetry.space_group_name_H-M   'P 1'
#
loop_
_entity.id
_entity.type
_entity.pdbx_description
1 polymer ?
#
loop_
_entity_poly.entity_id
_entity_poly.type
_entity_poly.pdbx_seq_one_letter_code
_entity_poly.pdbx_strand_id
1 'polypeptide(L)'
;MRKAGRRWGWWGGALGALLGVVLYAPASWLAQGLVVMTDGRLLLAESQGTVWNGDAVVVLTGGPGSRDARALPGRLNWALRPRLTGMSLTVQQDCCVPTPVVIQVRPGLGRVRISVFNQPSPSAPLASAGQVGHWPAAWLTGLGTPWNTLQLGGVVHLSTSALVVEWVQGRVRLEGQALVGFDDVSSSVTTLDRLGSYRVDVTGDPEGRMNLSLMTVDGALQLSGQGQVGLHGLRFRGEARANESERGALDSFLNIIGRRMGDRSVISIG
;
A
#
# COMPACT_ATOMS: atom_id res chain seq x y z
N MET A 1 -12.42 -3.67 57.64
CA MET A 1 -13.26 -3.45 56.44
C MET A 1 -12.92 -2.19 55.62
N ARG A 2 -12.35 -1.10 56.18
CA ARG A 2 -12.00 0.14 55.44
C ARG A 2 -10.88 0.02 54.37
N LYS A 3 -9.97 -0.97 54.44
CA LYS A 3 -8.85 -1.13 53.48
C LYS A 3 -9.27 -1.79 52.15
N ALA A 4 -10.35 -2.58 52.14
CA ALA A 4 -10.83 -3.27 50.95
C ALA A 4 -11.52 -2.31 49.95
N GLY A 5 -12.36 -1.39 50.45
CA GLY A 5 -13.01 -0.37 49.63
C GLY A 5 -12.03 0.59 48.96
N ARG A 6 -10.91 0.92 49.62
CA ARG A 6 -9.86 1.76 49.03
C ARG A 6 -9.13 1.05 47.88
N ARG A 7 -8.84 -0.25 48.01
CA ARG A 7 -8.23 -1.05 46.92
C ARG A 7 -9.19 -1.19 45.74
N TRP A 8 -10.47 -1.42 45.98
CA TRP A 8 -11.49 -1.50 44.93
C TRP A 8 -11.72 -0.16 44.23
N GLY A 9 -11.67 0.96 44.95
CA GLY A 9 -11.71 2.30 44.35
C GLY A 9 -10.50 2.59 43.45
N TRP A 10 -9.30 2.15 43.84
CA TRP A 10 -8.11 2.27 43.00
C TRP A 10 -8.18 1.37 41.76
N TRP A 11 -8.68 0.14 41.89
CA TRP A 11 -8.90 -0.74 40.74
C TRP A 11 -9.98 -0.21 39.80
N GLY A 12 -11.09 0.31 40.34
CA GLY A 12 -12.14 0.95 39.54
C GLY A 12 -11.66 2.22 38.85
N GLY A 13 -10.87 3.04 39.54
CA GLY A 13 -10.23 4.22 38.97
C GLY A 13 -9.21 3.87 37.89
N ALA A 14 -8.37 2.87 38.11
CA ALA A 14 -7.39 2.40 37.13
C ALA A 14 -8.07 1.78 35.89
N LEU A 15 -9.10 0.96 36.09
CA LEU A 15 -9.88 0.37 35.01
C LEU A 15 -10.64 1.46 34.23
N GLY A 16 -11.24 2.43 34.92
CA GLY A 16 -11.91 3.57 34.29
C GLY A 16 -10.96 4.46 33.50
N ALA A 17 -9.76 4.71 34.04
CA ALA A 17 -8.71 5.45 33.33
C ALA A 17 -8.23 4.68 32.10
N LEU A 18 -8.01 3.37 32.20
CA LEU A 18 -7.57 2.53 31.09
C LEU A 18 -8.65 2.45 30.00
N LEU A 19 -9.92 2.29 30.38
CA LEU A 19 -11.05 2.36 29.45
C LEU A 19 -11.16 3.73 28.79
N GLY A 20 -10.99 4.81 29.57
CA GLY A 20 -10.97 6.16 29.04
C GLY A 20 -9.87 6.36 27.99
N VAL A 21 -8.67 5.87 28.27
CA VAL A 21 -7.54 5.90 27.33
C VAL A 21 -7.82 5.10 26.07
N VAL A 22 -8.42 3.91 26.17
CA VAL A 22 -8.76 3.09 25.00
C VAL A 22 -9.86 3.73 24.16
N LEU A 23 -10.91 4.26 24.80
CA LEU A 23 -12.05 4.87 24.09
C LEU A 23 -11.70 6.22 23.46
N TYR A 24 -10.83 7.00 24.10
CA TYR A 24 -10.38 8.31 23.63
C TYR A 24 -8.92 8.31 23.16
N ALA A 25 -8.44 7.15 22.69
CA ALA A 25 -7.07 7.01 22.19
C ALA A 25 -6.84 8.02 21.05
N PRO A 26 -5.84 8.92 21.16
CA PRO A 26 -5.63 9.98 20.19
C PRO A 26 -5.15 9.42 18.85
N ALA A 27 -5.55 10.05 17.75
CA ALA A 27 -5.14 9.68 16.38
C ALA A 27 -3.61 9.61 16.20
N SER A 28 -2.86 10.40 16.98
CA SER A 28 -1.40 10.40 16.96
C SER A 28 -0.78 9.05 17.33
N TRP A 29 -1.46 8.20 18.11
CA TRP A 29 -0.97 6.86 18.42
C TRP A 29 -1.03 5.93 17.20
N LEU A 30 -2.08 6.05 16.39
CA LEU A 30 -2.18 5.35 15.11
C LEU A 30 -1.08 5.84 14.17
N ALA A 31 -0.87 7.15 14.10
CA ALA A 31 0.20 7.75 13.29
C ALA A 31 1.58 7.23 13.69
N GLN A 32 1.91 7.23 15.00
CA GLN A 32 3.17 6.70 15.52
C GLN A 32 3.34 5.21 15.25
N GLY A 33 2.27 4.42 15.41
CA GLY A 33 2.29 3.00 15.07
C GLY A 33 2.66 2.76 13.61
N LEU A 34 2.10 3.56 12.69
CA LEU A 34 2.43 3.49 11.27
C LEU A 34 3.87 3.91 10.97
N VAL A 35 4.39 4.94 11.65
CA VAL A 35 5.81 5.33 11.52
C VAL A 35 6.71 4.15 11.88
N VAL A 36 6.45 3.46 12.99
CA VAL A 36 7.25 2.31 13.42
C VAL A 36 7.10 1.13 12.46
N MET A 37 5.87 0.83 12.01
CA MET A 37 5.63 -0.29 11.11
C MET A 37 6.21 -0.10 9.70
N THR A 38 6.35 1.15 9.25
CA THR A 38 6.84 1.47 7.90
C THR A 38 8.28 1.97 7.88
N ASP A 39 9.02 1.83 8.98
CA ASP A 39 10.37 2.40 9.16
C ASP A 39 10.42 3.90 8.77
N GLY A 40 9.39 4.66 9.14
CA GLY A 40 9.27 6.10 8.89
C GLY A 40 8.94 6.49 7.45
N ARG A 41 8.74 5.54 6.54
CA ARG A 41 8.46 5.83 5.13
C ARG A 41 7.05 6.35 4.86
N LEU A 42 6.09 6.00 5.72
CA LEU A 42 4.72 6.50 5.67
C LEU A 42 4.41 7.27 6.95
N LEU A 43 4.06 8.54 6.80
CA LEU A 43 3.67 9.41 7.90
C LEU A 43 2.21 9.82 7.73
N LEU A 44 1.47 9.80 8.84
CA LEU A 44 0.18 10.49 8.95
C LEU A 44 0.43 11.83 9.63
N ALA A 45 0.70 12.86 8.82
CA ALA A 45 0.93 14.22 9.29
C ALA A 45 -0.39 14.89 9.69
N GLU A 46 -0.32 15.83 10.64
CA GLU A 46 -1.49 16.60 11.10
C GLU A 46 -2.66 15.68 11.49
N SER A 47 -2.39 14.56 12.16
CA SER A 47 -3.42 13.61 12.58
C SER A 47 -4.38 14.24 13.60
N GLN A 48 -5.67 14.22 13.30
CA GLN A 48 -6.73 14.77 14.15
C GLN A 48 -7.74 13.67 14.53
N GLY A 49 -8.42 13.86 15.66
CA GLY A 49 -9.40 12.91 16.17
C GLY A 49 -8.80 11.77 16.99
N THR A 50 -9.35 10.57 16.84
CA THR A 50 -9.04 9.38 17.63
C THR A 50 -8.54 8.24 16.75
N VAL A 51 -7.99 7.18 17.37
CA VAL A 51 -7.69 5.93 16.68
C VAL A 51 -8.95 5.32 16.04
N TRP A 52 -10.13 5.59 16.59
CA TRP A 52 -11.42 5.08 16.09
C TRP A 52 -11.96 5.87 14.91
N ASN A 53 -11.96 7.19 15.00
CA ASN A 53 -12.39 8.07 13.91
C ASN A 53 -11.48 9.29 13.90
N GLY A 54 -10.83 9.52 12.77
CA GLY A 54 -9.88 10.61 12.62
C GLY A 54 -9.49 10.81 11.17
N ASP A 55 -8.67 11.81 10.96
CA ASP A 55 -8.17 12.14 9.64
C ASP A 55 -6.76 12.75 9.68
N ALA A 56 -6.01 12.57 8.62
CA ALA A 56 -4.60 12.97 8.53
C ALA A 56 -4.18 13.22 7.08
N VAL A 57 -3.10 13.98 6.90
CA VAL A 57 -2.44 14.13 5.60
C VAL A 57 -1.45 12.98 5.43
N VAL A 58 -1.55 12.25 4.32
CA VAL A 58 -0.64 11.14 4.03
C VAL A 58 0.64 11.68 3.41
N VAL A 59 1.78 11.37 4.00
CA VAL A 59 3.09 11.81 3.51
C VAL A 59 3.99 10.59 3.33
N LEU A 60 4.58 10.45 2.14
CA LEU A 60 5.65 9.49 1.90
C LEU A 60 6.99 10.15 2.12
N THR A 61 7.90 9.45 2.79
CA THR A 61 9.28 9.91 3.02
C THR A 61 10.30 8.83 2.72
N GLY A 62 11.56 9.25 2.55
CA GLY A 62 12.68 8.34 2.30
C GLY A 62 13.13 7.56 3.53
N GLY A 63 12.41 7.65 4.65
CA GLY A 63 12.77 7.04 5.93
C GLY A 63 13.55 7.97 6.85
N PRO A 64 14.12 7.43 7.96
CA PRO A 64 14.71 8.23 9.02
C PRO A 64 15.91 9.02 8.51
N GLY A 65 15.89 10.35 8.72
CA GLY A 65 16.96 11.24 8.29
C GLY A 65 16.88 11.70 6.82
N SER A 66 15.93 11.18 6.03
CA SER A 66 15.67 11.71 4.69
C SER A 66 14.93 13.04 4.75
N ARG A 67 15.28 13.95 3.84
CA ARG A 67 14.55 15.21 3.62
C ARG A 67 13.51 15.08 2.50
N ASP A 68 13.50 13.95 1.80
CA ASP A 68 12.51 13.69 0.77
C ASP A 68 11.18 13.40 1.44
N ALA A 69 10.20 14.28 1.20
CA ALA A 69 8.84 14.13 1.67
C ALA A 69 7.86 14.59 0.58
N ARG A 70 6.83 13.79 0.33
CA ARG A 70 5.74 14.12 -0.60
C ARG A 70 4.41 13.86 0.06
N ALA A 71 3.64 14.93 0.24
CA ALA A 71 2.27 14.85 0.73
C ALA A 71 1.33 14.50 -0.42
N LEU A 72 0.35 13.64 -0.13
CA LEU A 72 -0.76 13.36 -1.02
C LEU A 72 -1.82 14.47 -0.85
N PRO A 73 -2.49 14.92 -1.91
CA PRO A 73 -3.52 15.95 -1.80
C PRO A 73 -4.69 15.55 -0.88
N GLY A 74 -5.26 16.51 -0.17
CA GLY A 74 -6.40 16.26 0.72
C GLY A 74 -6.04 15.49 2.00
N ARG A 75 -7.07 15.03 2.71
CA ARG A 75 -6.93 14.31 3.98
C ARG A 75 -7.51 12.91 3.86
N LEU A 76 -6.79 11.93 4.40
CA LEU A 76 -7.24 10.55 4.56
C LEU A 76 -8.11 10.46 5.80
N ASN A 77 -9.37 10.11 5.61
CA ASN A 77 -10.31 9.85 6.68
C ASN A 77 -10.30 8.36 6.99
N TRP A 78 -10.30 8.00 8.28
CA TRP A 78 -10.47 6.62 8.71
C TRP A 78 -11.56 6.48 9.78
N ALA A 79 -12.22 5.32 9.75
CA ALA A 79 -13.15 4.87 10.77
C ALA A 79 -12.87 3.41 11.12
N LEU A 80 -12.22 3.17 12.25
CA LEU A 80 -11.99 1.88 12.85
C LEU A 80 -13.16 1.53 13.78
N ARG A 81 -13.84 0.41 13.50
CA ARG A 81 -14.95 -0.10 14.30
C ARG A 81 -14.67 -1.53 14.76
N PRO A 82 -14.74 -1.82 16.07
CA PRO A 82 -14.71 -3.19 16.55
C PRO A 82 -15.96 -3.93 16.08
N ARG A 83 -15.82 -5.21 15.75
CA ARG A 83 -16.89 -6.12 15.39
C ARG A 83 -16.78 -7.39 16.22
N LEU A 84 -17.87 -8.15 16.33
CA LEU A 84 -17.88 -9.40 17.09
C LEU A 84 -16.81 -10.40 16.63
N THR A 85 -16.48 -10.39 15.34
CA THR A 85 -15.54 -11.33 14.71
C THR A 85 -14.19 -10.71 14.36
N GLY A 86 -13.92 -9.46 14.78
CA GLY A 86 -12.67 -8.78 14.46
C GLY A 86 -12.78 -7.26 14.45
N MET A 87 -12.08 -6.60 13.53
CA MET A 87 -12.09 -5.15 13.36
C MET A 87 -12.40 -4.79 11.92
N SER A 88 -13.04 -3.64 11.72
CA SER A 88 -13.34 -3.09 10.40
C SER A 88 -12.78 -1.69 10.32
N LEU A 89 -11.83 -1.47 9.42
CA LEU A 89 -11.24 -0.17 9.12
C LEU A 89 -11.81 0.32 7.80
N THR A 90 -12.55 1.42 7.82
CA THR A 90 -12.99 2.12 6.61
C THR A 90 -12.03 3.26 6.34
N VAL A 91 -11.54 3.39 5.11
CA VAL A 91 -10.60 4.44 4.67
C VAL A 91 -11.18 5.14 3.45
N GLN A 92 -11.13 6.47 3.42
CA GLN A 92 -11.59 7.28 2.30
C GLN A 92 -10.74 8.53 2.14
N GLN A 93 -10.53 8.95 0.89
CA GLN A 93 -9.83 10.19 0.57
C GLN A 93 -10.34 10.75 -0.75
N ASP A 94 -10.78 11.99 -0.76
CA ASP A 94 -11.47 12.59 -1.90
C ASP A 94 -10.65 12.57 -3.20
N CYS A 95 -9.33 12.77 -3.12
CA CYS A 95 -8.49 12.84 -4.31
C CYS A 95 -8.19 11.49 -4.96
N CYS A 96 -8.13 10.43 -4.15
CA CYS A 96 -7.26 9.28 -4.45
C CYS A 96 -7.87 7.95 -4.03
N VAL A 97 -8.86 7.96 -3.13
CA VAL A 97 -9.62 6.80 -2.68
C VAL A 97 -11.10 7.20 -2.76
N PRO A 98 -11.66 7.32 -3.98
CA PRO A 98 -12.97 7.93 -4.20
C PRO A 98 -14.11 7.08 -3.60
N THR A 99 -13.98 5.76 -3.67
CA THR A 99 -14.88 4.81 -3.01
C THR A 99 -14.29 4.38 -1.67
N PRO A 100 -15.04 4.49 -0.54
CA PRO A 100 -14.58 4.02 0.75
C PRO A 100 -14.13 2.56 0.70
N VAL A 101 -12.89 2.32 1.11
CA VAL A 101 -12.29 0.98 1.19
C VAL A 101 -12.49 0.45 2.60
N VAL A 102 -13.05 -0.74 2.71
CA VAL A 102 -13.31 -1.40 3.99
C VAL A 102 -12.39 -2.60 4.14
N ILE A 103 -11.46 -2.50 5.08
CA ILE A 103 -10.52 -3.56 5.45
C ILE A 103 -11.07 -4.26 6.70
N GLN A 104 -11.36 -5.55 6.58
CA GLN A 104 -11.81 -6.36 7.72
C GLN A 104 -10.68 -7.26 8.20
N VAL A 105 -10.28 -7.10 9.45
CA VAL A 105 -9.26 -7.91 10.11
C VAL A 105 -9.95 -8.86 11.08
N ARG A 106 -9.88 -10.17 10.81
CA ARG A 106 -10.47 -11.21 11.65
C ARG A 106 -9.36 -12.06 12.28
N PRO A 107 -9.06 -11.87 13.57
CA PRO A 107 -8.13 -12.75 14.28
C PRO A 107 -8.77 -14.12 14.51
N GLY A 108 -7.95 -15.17 14.49
CA GLY A 108 -8.31 -16.55 14.81
C GLY A 108 -7.14 -17.28 15.44
N LEU A 109 -7.37 -18.52 15.90
CA LEU A 109 -6.33 -19.33 16.53
C LEU A 109 -5.18 -19.60 15.54
N GLY A 110 -4.03 -18.96 15.77
CA GLY A 110 -2.84 -19.07 14.92
C GLY A 110 -3.00 -18.48 13.51
N ARG A 111 -4.09 -17.73 13.26
CA ARG A 111 -4.37 -17.12 11.96
C ARG A 111 -4.90 -15.70 12.07
N VAL A 112 -4.56 -14.83 11.12
CA VAL A 112 -5.17 -13.51 10.96
C VAL A 112 -5.62 -13.40 9.50
N ARG A 113 -6.91 -13.16 9.28
CA ARG A 113 -7.48 -12.97 7.94
C ARG A 113 -7.79 -11.49 7.73
N ILE A 114 -7.23 -10.92 6.68
CA ILE A 114 -7.47 -9.53 6.26
C ILE A 114 -8.19 -9.59 4.92
N SER A 115 -9.40 -9.05 4.84
CA SER A 115 -10.14 -8.97 3.58
C SER A 115 -10.40 -7.53 3.19
N VAL A 116 -10.23 -7.22 1.90
CA VAL A 116 -10.42 -5.89 1.33
C VAL A 116 -11.73 -5.86 0.56
N PHE A 117 -12.56 -4.86 0.86
CA PHE A 117 -13.81 -4.61 0.17
C PHE A 117 -13.90 -3.14 -0.22
N ASN A 118 -14.72 -2.86 -1.21
CA ASN A 118 -15.14 -1.51 -1.56
C ASN A 118 -16.58 -1.30 -1.11
N GLN A 119 -16.90 -0.09 -0.66
CA GLN A 119 -18.24 0.31 -0.27
C GLN A 119 -18.69 1.46 -1.18
N PRO A 120 -19.34 1.17 -2.32
CA PRO A 120 -19.70 2.20 -3.31
C PRO A 120 -20.68 3.24 -2.77
N SER A 121 -21.51 2.85 -1.79
CA SER A 121 -22.49 3.71 -1.13
C SER A 121 -22.70 3.27 0.32
N PRO A 122 -23.06 4.17 1.24
CA PRO A 122 -23.37 3.84 2.64
C PRO A 122 -24.41 2.73 2.82
N SER A 123 -25.36 2.61 1.88
CA SER A 123 -26.43 1.62 1.91
C SER A 123 -26.18 0.40 1.02
N ALA A 124 -25.13 0.42 0.17
CA ALA A 124 -24.81 -0.69 -0.71
C ALA A 124 -24.09 -1.82 0.04
N PRO A 125 -24.26 -3.09 -0.39
CA PRO A 125 -23.46 -4.18 0.15
C PRO A 125 -21.98 -3.97 -0.18
N LEU A 126 -21.12 -4.52 0.68
CA LEU A 126 -19.67 -4.51 0.46
C LEU A 126 -19.34 -5.32 -0.80
N ALA A 127 -18.69 -4.69 -1.76
CA ALA A 127 -18.22 -5.33 -2.97
C ALA A 127 -16.83 -5.91 -2.74
N SER A 128 -16.64 -7.19 -3.08
CA SER A 128 -15.33 -7.84 -3.02
C SER A 128 -14.45 -7.48 -4.22
N ALA A 129 -14.99 -6.80 -5.24
CA ALA A 129 -14.25 -6.33 -6.40
C ALA A 129 -14.46 -4.83 -6.63
N GLY A 130 -13.40 -4.15 -7.06
CA GLY A 130 -13.46 -2.74 -7.46
C GLY A 130 -12.12 -2.02 -7.33
N GLN A 131 -12.13 -0.74 -7.72
CA GLN A 131 -10.99 0.15 -7.58
C GLN A 131 -10.81 0.54 -6.11
N VAL A 132 -9.60 0.37 -5.61
CA VAL A 132 -9.19 0.78 -4.25
C VAL A 132 -8.80 2.25 -4.25
N GLY A 133 -8.04 2.68 -5.26
CA GLY A 133 -7.60 4.06 -5.35
C GLY A 133 -6.74 4.34 -6.57
N HIS A 134 -6.38 5.61 -6.72
CA HIS A 134 -5.45 6.12 -7.71
C HIS A 134 -4.57 7.21 -7.10
N TRP A 135 -3.28 7.17 -7.38
CA TRP A 135 -2.29 8.08 -6.82
C TRP A 135 -1.38 8.61 -7.94
N PRO A 136 -0.97 9.88 -7.89
CA PRO A 136 0.03 10.37 -8.83
C PRO A 136 1.36 9.63 -8.61
N ALA A 137 1.96 9.10 -9.68
CA ALA A 137 3.23 8.36 -9.57
C ALA A 137 4.35 9.23 -8.98
N ALA A 138 4.28 10.54 -9.19
CA ALA A 138 5.20 11.52 -8.62
C ALA A 138 5.21 11.50 -7.07
N TRP A 139 4.15 11.02 -6.43
CA TRP A 139 4.10 10.83 -4.98
C TRP A 139 5.13 9.79 -4.50
N LEU A 140 5.41 8.76 -5.30
CA LEU A 140 6.40 7.72 -4.99
C LEU A 140 7.82 8.28 -4.86
N THR A 141 8.12 9.45 -5.45
CA THR A 141 9.43 10.11 -5.27
C THR A 141 9.72 10.44 -3.80
N GLY A 142 8.68 10.54 -2.96
CA GLY A 142 8.81 10.68 -1.52
C GLY A 142 9.56 9.51 -0.88
N LEU A 143 9.48 8.29 -1.42
CA LEU A 143 10.15 7.09 -0.88
C LEU A 143 11.68 7.10 -1.01
N GLY A 144 12.28 8.14 -1.64
CA GLY A 144 13.71 8.22 -1.88
C GLY A 144 14.16 7.34 -3.05
N THR A 145 15.41 6.88 -3.03
CA THR A 145 16.01 6.06 -4.10
C THR A 145 15.35 4.68 -4.20
N PRO A 146 15.01 4.17 -5.40
CA PRO A 146 15.28 4.72 -6.73
C PRO A 146 14.22 5.69 -7.28
N TRP A 147 13.07 5.83 -6.61
CA TRP A 147 11.92 6.60 -7.09
C TRP A 147 12.22 8.08 -7.29
N ASN A 148 13.01 8.67 -6.38
CA ASN A 148 13.45 10.06 -6.48
C ASN A 148 14.33 10.31 -7.71
N THR A 149 15.19 9.35 -8.06
CA THR A 149 16.05 9.46 -9.25
C THR A 149 15.26 9.29 -10.55
N LEU A 150 14.28 8.39 -10.56
CA LEU A 150 13.46 8.12 -11.74
C LEU A 150 12.42 9.23 -12.00
N GLN A 151 11.99 9.95 -10.96
CA GLN A 151 10.95 10.99 -10.99
C GLN A 151 9.77 10.58 -11.88
N LEU A 152 9.15 9.46 -11.54
CA LEU A 152 8.09 8.90 -12.36
C LEU A 152 6.86 9.82 -12.37
N GLY A 153 6.39 10.16 -13.56
CA GLY A 153 5.10 10.80 -13.79
C GLY A 153 4.01 9.78 -14.10
N GLY A 154 2.78 10.27 -14.34
CA GLY A 154 1.61 9.44 -14.61
C GLY A 154 0.78 9.14 -13.36
N VAL A 155 -0.12 8.16 -13.48
CA VAL A 155 -1.08 7.77 -12.43
C VAL A 155 -0.95 6.28 -12.11
N VAL A 156 -0.88 5.95 -10.83
CA VAL A 156 -0.90 4.57 -10.34
C VAL A 156 -2.31 4.27 -9.85
N HIS A 157 -2.97 3.26 -10.40
CA HIS A 157 -4.26 2.80 -9.91
C HIS A 157 -4.15 1.39 -9.31
N LEU A 158 -4.89 1.15 -8.24
CA LEU A 158 -5.02 -0.16 -7.61
C LEU A 158 -6.46 -0.62 -7.67
N SER A 159 -6.66 -1.84 -8.16
CA SER A 159 -7.93 -2.53 -8.13
C SER A 159 -7.75 -3.93 -7.54
N THR A 160 -8.80 -4.43 -6.90
CA THR A 160 -8.75 -5.73 -6.23
C THR A 160 -10.01 -6.51 -6.57
N SER A 161 -9.91 -7.84 -6.66
CA SER A 161 -11.06 -8.73 -6.78
C SER A 161 -10.91 -9.92 -5.83
N ALA A 162 -11.85 -10.04 -4.89
CA ALA A 162 -11.88 -11.04 -3.83
C ALA A 162 -10.57 -11.14 -3.02
N LEU A 163 -9.90 -10.01 -2.79
CA LEU A 163 -8.58 -9.99 -2.14
C LEU A 163 -8.68 -10.34 -0.65
N VAL A 164 -8.04 -11.44 -0.28
CA VAL A 164 -7.89 -11.89 1.11
C VAL A 164 -6.43 -12.22 1.37
N VAL A 165 -5.88 -11.63 2.43
CA VAL A 165 -4.54 -11.94 2.94
C VAL A 165 -4.69 -12.71 4.24
N GLU A 166 -4.21 -13.94 4.28
CA GLU A 166 -4.18 -14.76 5.49
C GLU A 166 -2.77 -14.92 6.01
N TRP A 167 -2.55 -14.56 7.26
CA TRP A 167 -1.35 -14.94 7.99
C TRP A 167 -1.63 -16.21 8.78
N VAL A 168 -0.97 -17.32 8.48
CA VAL A 168 -1.13 -18.61 9.19
C VAL A 168 0.24 -19.12 9.62
N GLN A 169 0.47 -19.22 10.94
CA GLN A 169 1.71 -19.77 11.50
C GLN A 169 3.02 -19.18 10.89
N GLY A 170 3.05 -17.87 10.65
CA GLY A 170 4.24 -17.20 10.08
C GLY A 170 4.30 -17.22 8.55
N ARG A 171 3.29 -17.74 7.86
CA ARG A 171 3.20 -17.75 6.39
C ARG A 171 2.08 -16.83 5.93
N VAL A 172 2.37 -15.97 4.97
CA VAL A 172 1.37 -15.19 4.25
C VAL A 172 0.79 -16.05 3.14
N ARG A 173 -0.53 -16.08 3.04
CA ARG A 173 -1.28 -16.57 1.89
C ARG A 173 -2.12 -15.46 1.32
N LEU A 174 -2.21 -15.43 0.00
CA LEU A 174 -3.08 -14.51 -0.74
C LEU A 174 -4.15 -15.34 -1.42
N GLU A 175 -5.39 -14.87 -1.37
CA GLU A 175 -6.50 -15.34 -2.19
C GLU A 175 -7.06 -14.16 -2.97
N GLY A 176 -7.57 -14.43 -4.17
CA GLY A 176 -8.05 -13.41 -5.09
C GLY A 176 -6.92 -12.76 -5.90
N GLN A 177 -7.18 -11.53 -6.35
CA GLN A 177 -6.29 -10.77 -7.23
C GLN A 177 -6.20 -9.30 -6.82
N ALA A 178 -5.03 -8.73 -7.02
CA ALA A 178 -4.78 -7.29 -7.00
C ALA A 178 -4.11 -6.90 -8.33
N LEU A 179 -4.65 -5.88 -9.00
CA LEU A 179 -4.14 -5.35 -10.24
C LEU A 179 -3.69 -3.92 -9.98
N VAL A 180 -2.39 -3.69 -10.18
CA VAL A 180 -1.76 -2.38 -10.11
C VAL A 180 -1.49 -1.92 -11.53
N GLY A 181 -2.14 -0.85 -11.97
CA GLY A 181 -1.84 -0.24 -13.25
C GLY A 181 -1.07 1.05 -13.07
N PHE A 182 -0.24 1.33 -14.06
CA PHE A 182 0.55 2.54 -14.18
C PHE A 182 0.17 3.16 -15.52
N ASP A 183 -0.55 4.27 -15.51
CA ASP A 183 -1.04 4.95 -16.70
C ASP A 183 -0.15 6.14 -17.03
N ASP A 184 0.16 6.31 -18.32
CA ASP A 184 0.90 7.46 -18.86
C ASP A 184 2.20 7.74 -18.10
N VAL A 185 2.97 6.68 -17.84
CA VAL A 185 4.24 6.79 -17.12
C VAL A 185 5.21 7.62 -17.92
N SER A 186 5.88 8.53 -17.25
CA SER A 186 7.00 9.31 -17.78
C SER A 186 8.15 9.31 -16.77
N SER A 187 9.34 9.69 -17.19
CA SER A 187 10.51 9.78 -16.30
C SER A 187 11.41 10.93 -16.74
N SER A 188 11.93 11.69 -15.77
CA SER A 188 12.87 12.78 -16.06
C SER A 188 14.22 12.32 -16.60
N VAL A 189 14.48 11.01 -16.58
CA VAL A 189 15.76 10.39 -17.00
C VAL A 189 15.77 10.07 -18.50
N THR A 190 14.64 10.20 -19.18
CA THR A 190 14.50 10.06 -20.64
C THR A 190 14.04 11.39 -21.24
N THR A 191 14.33 11.60 -22.52
CA THR A 191 13.81 12.73 -23.30
C THR A 191 12.38 12.50 -23.81
N LEU A 192 11.81 11.31 -23.56
CA LEU A 192 10.46 10.98 -23.97
C LEU A 192 9.44 11.58 -23.01
N ASP A 193 8.41 12.23 -23.57
CA ASP A 193 7.28 12.75 -22.78
C ASP A 193 6.47 11.62 -22.13
N ARG A 194 6.47 10.42 -22.73
CA ARG A 194 5.70 9.25 -22.27
C ARG A 194 6.48 7.95 -22.55
N LEU A 195 6.71 7.16 -21.50
CA LEU A 195 7.30 5.83 -21.57
C LEU A 195 6.27 4.77 -21.97
N GLY A 196 5.06 4.85 -21.42
CA GLY A 196 3.98 3.89 -21.68
C GLY A 196 3.05 3.67 -20.49
N SER A 197 2.15 2.70 -20.64
CA SER A 197 1.29 2.22 -19.57
C SER A 197 1.58 0.75 -19.28
N TYR A 198 1.56 0.38 -18.00
CA TYR A 198 1.96 -0.93 -17.50
C TYR A 198 0.91 -1.51 -16.58
N ARG A 199 0.87 -2.85 -16.52
CA ARG A 199 0.01 -3.58 -15.61
C ARG A 199 0.80 -4.62 -14.85
N VAL A 200 0.60 -4.65 -13.53
CA VAL A 200 1.10 -5.68 -12.63
C VAL A 200 -0.09 -6.42 -12.04
N ASP A 201 -0.21 -7.69 -12.40
CA ASP A 201 -1.20 -8.60 -11.85
C ASP A 201 -0.57 -9.40 -10.70
N VAL A 202 -1.17 -9.33 -9.51
CA VAL A 202 -0.78 -10.08 -8.32
C VAL A 202 -1.90 -11.07 -7.98
N THR A 203 -1.60 -12.36 -8.01
CA THR A 203 -2.58 -13.43 -7.77
C THR A 203 -2.08 -14.42 -6.73
N GLY A 204 -2.99 -14.95 -5.93
CA GLY A 204 -2.71 -16.08 -5.06
C GLY A 204 -2.77 -17.40 -5.81
N ASP A 205 -1.76 -18.26 -5.65
CA ASP A 205 -1.80 -19.63 -6.14
C ASP A 205 -2.53 -20.57 -5.13
N PRO A 206 -2.94 -21.77 -5.55
CA PRO A 206 -3.62 -22.74 -4.65
C PRO A 206 -2.77 -23.19 -3.46
N GLU A 207 -1.45 -23.03 -3.52
CA GLU A 207 -0.51 -23.34 -2.44
C GLU A 207 -0.33 -22.15 -1.47
N GLY A 208 -0.96 -21.02 -1.77
CA GLY A 208 -0.93 -19.77 -1.01
C GLY A 208 0.29 -18.90 -1.29
N ARG A 209 1.04 -19.14 -2.37
CA ARG A 209 2.11 -18.24 -2.82
C ARG A 209 1.53 -17.10 -3.66
N MET A 210 2.21 -15.97 -3.67
CA MET A 210 1.81 -14.82 -4.47
C MET A 210 2.60 -14.82 -5.77
N ASN A 211 1.90 -14.91 -6.90
CA ASN A 211 2.47 -14.76 -8.22
C ASN A 211 2.31 -13.31 -8.70
N LEU A 212 3.32 -12.80 -9.39
CA LEU A 212 3.35 -11.48 -9.98
C LEU A 212 3.59 -11.61 -11.47
N SER A 213 2.84 -10.87 -12.27
CA SER A 213 3.03 -10.75 -13.71
C SER A 213 3.06 -9.28 -14.09
N LEU A 214 4.16 -8.83 -14.69
CA LEU A 214 4.33 -7.49 -15.25
C LEU A 214 4.19 -7.56 -16.77
N MET A 215 3.40 -6.65 -17.34
CA MET A 215 3.25 -6.51 -18.77
C MET A 215 3.07 -5.06 -19.19
N THR A 216 3.43 -4.76 -20.43
CA THR A 216 3.17 -3.48 -21.08
C THR A 216 1.80 -3.51 -21.72
N VAL A 217 0.99 -2.50 -21.42
CA VAL A 217 -0.28 -2.26 -22.09
C VAL A 217 -0.01 -1.54 -23.40
N ASP A 218 0.77 -0.46 -23.33
CA ASP A 218 1.18 0.32 -24.50
C ASP A 218 2.42 1.17 -24.18
N GLY A 219 3.09 1.68 -25.22
CA GLY A 219 4.21 2.62 -25.07
C GLY A 219 5.55 2.13 -25.63
N ALA A 220 6.53 3.01 -25.52
CA ALA A 220 7.83 2.86 -26.12
C ALA A 220 8.75 1.92 -25.36
N LEU A 221 8.68 1.98 -24.03
CA LEU A 221 9.37 1.04 -23.17
C LEU A 221 8.47 -0.18 -22.96
N GLN A 222 8.95 -1.32 -23.43
CA GLN A 222 8.30 -2.61 -23.36
C GLN A 222 8.88 -3.39 -22.18
N LEU A 223 8.11 -3.48 -21.11
CA LEU A 223 8.35 -4.27 -19.91
C LEU A 223 7.54 -5.56 -19.94
N SER A 224 8.20 -6.68 -19.61
CA SER A 224 7.55 -7.95 -19.33
C SER A 224 8.27 -8.64 -18.17
N GLY A 225 7.56 -9.42 -17.35
CA GLY A 225 8.23 -10.14 -16.27
C GLY A 225 7.29 -10.96 -15.42
N GLN A 226 7.87 -11.90 -14.68
CA GLN A 226 7.15 -12.75 -13.75
C GLN A 226 7.93 -12.87 -12.45
N GLY A 227 7.20 -13.01 -11.35
CA GLY A 227 7.79 -13.17 -10.03
C GLY A 227 6.91 -13.95 -9.09
N GLN A 228 7.50 -14.33 -7.96
CA GLN A 228 6.83 -15.01 -6.87
C GLN A 228 7.31 -14.40 -5.55
N VAL A 229 6.40 -14.16 -4.63
CA VAL A 229 6.73 -13.80 -3.25
C VAL A 229 6.47 -15.02 -2.38
N GLY A 230 7.51 -15.47 -1.70
CA GLY A 230 7.48 -16.58 -0.76
C GLY A 230 8.10 -16.21 0.58
N LEU A 231 8.40 -17.22 1.40
CA LEU A 231 9.01 -17.07 2.73
C LEU A 231 10.36 -16.34 2.72
N HIS A 232 11.13 -16.48 1.65
CA HIS A 232 12.50 -15.94 1.54
C HIS A 232 12.56 -14.60 0.81
N GLY A 233 11.42 -13.93 0.63
CA GLY A 233 11.32 -12.64 -0.05
C GLY A 233 10.73 -12.72 -1.45
N LEU A 234 10.91 -11.63 -2.20
CA LEU A 234 10.43 -11.46 -3.56
C LEU A 234 11.48 -11.96 -4.56
N ARG A 235 11.12 -12.94 -5.38
CA ARG A 235 11.90 -13.33 -6.56
C ARG A 235 11.18 -12.84 -7.80
N PHE A 236 11.77 -11.89 -8.51
CA PHE A 236 11.19 -11.33 -9.72
C PHE A 236 12.22 -11.35 -10.85
N ARG A 237 11.79 -11.78 -12.04
CA ARG A 237 12.59 -11.73 -13.26
C ARG A 237 11.77 -11.08 -14.36
N GLY A 238 12.28 -9.99 -14.89
CA GLY A 238 11.70 -9.28 -16.01
C GLY A 238 12.73 -8.88 -17.05
N GLU A 239 12.22 -8.47 -18.20
CA GLU A 239 12.96 -7.87 -19.29
C GLU A 239 12.34 -6.51 -19.64
N ALA A 240 13.22 -5.56 -19.96
CA ALA A 240 12.88 -4.25 -20.45
C ALA A 240 13.54 -4.08 -21.82
N ARG A 241 12.77 -3.66 -22.82
CA ARG A 241 13.28 -3.38 -24.16
C ARG A 241 12.65 -2.09 -24.68
N ALA A 242 13.34 -1.38 -25.54
CA ALA A 242 12.76 -0.25 -26.27
C ALA A 242 12.05 -0.76 -27.53
N ASN A 243 11.03 -0.04 -28.00
CA ASN A 243 10.50 -0.20 -29.35
C ASN A 243 11.57 0.20 -30.40
N GLU A 244 11.35 -0.16 -31.65
CA GLU A 244 12.31 0.10 -32.74
C GLU A 244 12.59 1.60 -32.93
N SER A 245 11.54 2.42 -32.80
CA SER A 245 11.58 3.86 -33.09
C SER A 245 12.30 4.69 -32.03
N GLU A 246 12.37 4.24 -30.77
CA GLU A 246 12.81 5.06 -29.64
C GLU A 246 14.00 4.44 -28.87
N ARG A 247 14.69 3.47 -29.48
CA ARG A 247 15.88 2.83 -28.86
C ARG A 247 16.92 3.83 -28.37
N GLY A 248 17.20 4.88 -29.17
CA GLY A 248 18.22 5.88 -28.82
C GLY A 248 17.86 6.70 -27.58
N ALA A 249 16.58 7.05 -27.40
CA ALA A 249 16.10 7.85 -26.28
C ALA A 249 15.98 7.05 -24.97
N LEU A 250 15.89 5.72 -25.07
CA LEU A 250 15.75 4.80 -23.94
C LEU A 250 17.06 4.13 -23.51
N ASP A 251 18.16 4.33 -24.25
CA ASP A 251 19.42 3.65 -24.01
C ASP A 251 19.99 3.92 -22.61
N SER A 252 20.00 5.19 -22.20
CA SER A 252 20.43 5.61 -20.86
C SER A 252 19.53 5.06 -19.76
N PHE A 253 18.22 5.00 -19.99
CA PHE A 253 17.25 4.48 -19.03
C PHE A 253 17.45 2.97 -18.81
N LEU A 254 17.58 2.19 -19.88
CA LEU A 254 17.77 0.73 -19.82
C LEU A 254 19.03 0.33 -19.03
N ASN A 255 20.06 1.16 -19.01
CA ASN A 255 21.28 0.95 -18.23
C ASN A 255 21.08 1.14 -16.71
N ILE A 256 20.06 1.90 -16.29
CA ILE A 256 19.80 2.21 -14.86
C ILE A 256 18.91 1.15 -14.22
N ILE A 257 17.91 0.64 -14.95
CA ILE A 257 16.91 -0.30 -14.42
C ILE A 257 17.36 -1.76 -14.34
N GLY A 258 18.41 -2.17 -15.06
CA GLY A 258 18.82 -3.57 -15.09
C GLY A 258 20.16 -3.81 -15.76
N ARG A 259 20.56 -5.08 -15.84
CA ARG A 259 21.79 -5.48 -16.52
C ARG A 259 21.50 -5.65 -18.02
N ARG A 260 22.20 -4.89 -18.84
CA ARG A 260 22.06 -4.93 -20.30
C ARG A 260 22.53 -6.25 -20.89
N MET A 261 21.73 -6.82 -21.79
CA MET A 261 22.06 -7.97 -22.63
C MET A 261 21.62 -7.68 -24.07
N GLY A 262 22.44 -6.91 -24.79
CA GLY A 262 22.14 -6.47 -26.16
C GLY A 262 21.13 -5.31 -26.19
N ASP A 263 19.99 -5.54 -26.84
CA ASP A 263 18.85 -4.61 -27.01
C ASP A 263 17.83 -4.68 -25.87
N ARG A 264 18.00 -5.63 -24.95
CA ARG A 264 17.16 -5.82 -23.75
C ARG A 264 17.97 -5.63 -22.47
N SER A 265 17.30 -5.17 -21.42
CA SER A 265 17.82 -5.07 -20.06
C SER A 265 17.09 -6.05 -19.16
N VAL A 266 17.83 -6.89 -18.45
CA VAL A 266 17.25 -7.89 -17.54
C VAL A 266 17.19 -7.34 -16.14
N ILE A 267 16.00 -7.41 -15.56
CA ILE A 267 15.70 -7.02 -14.18
C ILE A 267 15.58 -8.31 -13.37
N SER A 268 16.41 -8.45 -12.34
CA SER A 268 16.37 -9.61 -11.43
C SER A 268 16.40 -9.11 -10.00
N ILE A 269 15.37 -9.43 -9.23
CA ILE A 269 15.25 -9.13 -7.80
C ILE A 269 15.14 -10.46 -7.07
N GLY A 270 15.87 -10.65 -5.97
CA GLY A 270 15.92 -11.88 -5.20
C GLY A 270 16.42 -11.67 -3.79
#